data_AF-A0A1Q3DBJ3-F1
#
_entry.id   AF-A0A1Q3DBJ3-F1
#
_cell.length_a   1.000
_cell.length_b   1.000
_cell.length_c   1.000
_cell.angle_alpha   90.00
_cell.angle_beta   90.00
_cell.angle_gamma   90.00
#
_symmetry.space_group_name_H-M   'P 1'
#
loop_
_entity.id
_entity.type
_entity.pdbx_description
1 polymer ?
#
loop_
_entity_poly.entity_id
_entity_poly.type
_entity_poly.pdbx_seq_one_letter_code
_entity_poly.pdbx_strand_id
1 'polypeptide(L)'
;QELDFCSPEFENYVPCFNVSEKLDLGYSEGNEYDRHCENGPRKNCLVLPPLKYRVPLRWPTGRDVIWVANVKITAQEVLSSGSLTKRMMRLEEEQISFRSASLIFDGVEDYSHQIAEMIGLRNESNLIQFGIRTILDIGCGYGSFGAHLFSKQLLTMCIANYEPFGSQVQLTLERGLPAMIGSFTAKQLSYPSLSFDMLHCARCGID
;
A
#
# COMPACT_ATOMS: atom_id res chain seq x y z
N GLN A 1 -33.81 -9.16 -4.03
CA GLN A 1 -33.67 -9.41 -2.58
C GLN A 1 -32.77 -8.31 -2.06
N GLU A 2 -33.27 -7.47 -1.14
CA GLU A 2 -32.41 -6.49 -0.46
C GLU A 2 -31.47 -7.27 0.48
N LEU A 3 -30.20 -6.88 0.51
CA LEU A 3 -29.18 -7.49 1.37
C LEU A 3 -29.15 -6.73 2.69
N ASP A 4 -29.16 -7.45 3.80
CA ASP A 4 -29.00 -6.86 5.14
C ASP A 4 -27.57 -6.33 5.34
N PHE A 5 -27.39 -5.41 6.29
CA PHE A 5 -26.06 -4.93 6.67
C PHE A 5 -25.32 -5.95 7.55
N CYS A 6 -24.01 -6.08 7.35
CA CYS A 6 -23.16 -6.89 8.20
C CYS A 6 -23.00 -6.26 9.61
N SER A 7 -22.66 -7.09 10.59
CA SER A 7 -22.27 -6.62 11.93
C SER A 7 -21.04 -5.68 11.85
N PRO A 8 -20.91 -4.67 12.74
CA PRO A 8 -19.77 -3.72 12.73
C PRO A 8 -18.39 -4.38 12.82
N GLU A 9 -18.30 -5.60 13.34
CA GLU A 9 -17.05 -6.39 13.38
C GLU A 9 -16.51 -6.71 11.97
N PHE A 10 -17.35 -6.66 10.94
CA PHE A 10 -16.97 -6.89 9.56
C PHE A 10 -16.40 -5.66 8.84
N GLU A 11 -16.32 -4.49 9.50
CA GLU A 11 -15.81 -3.24 8.91
C GLU A 11 -14.42 -3.40 8.27
N ASN A 12 -13.54 -4.18 8.91
CA ASN A 12 -12.19 -4.49 8.43
C ASN A 12 -12.03 -5.94 7.94
N TYR A 13 -13.13 -6.65 7.74
CA TYR A 13 -13.05 -8.06 7.40
C TYR A 13 -12.48 -8.21 5.99
N VAL A 14 -11.24 -8.70 5.91
CA VAL A 14 -10.63 -9.13 4.66
C VAL A 14 -10.77 -10.65 4.59
N PRO A 15 -11.60 -11.17 3.66
CA PRO A 15 -11.76 -12.61 3.50
C PRO A 15 -10.40 -13.27 3.34
N CYS A 16 -10.18 -14.33 4.12
CA CYS A 16 -8.98 -15.17 4.08
C CYS A 16 -7.69 -14.55 4.67
N PHE A 17 -7.74 -13.38 5.29
CA PHE A 17 -6.59 -12.72 5.92
C PHE A 17 -6.80 -12.44 7.42
N ASN A 18 -7.54 -13.30 8.12
CA ASN A 18 -7.78 -13.17 9.56
C ASN A 18 -6.49 -13.52 10.35
N VAL A 19 -5.87 -12.53 11.01
CA VAL A 19 -4.60 -12.71 11.75
C VAL A 19 -4.84 -13.33 13.13
N SER A 20 -5.97 -13.05 13.77
CA SER A 20 -6.28 -13.53 15.13
C SER A 20 -6.44 -15.05 15.19
N GLU A 21 -7.07 -15.66 14.17
CA GLU A 21 -7.17 -17.11 14.05
C GLU A 21 -5.83 -17.78 13.67
N LYS A 22 -4.87 -17.03 13.10
CA LYS A 22 -3.58 -17.60 12.64
C LYS A 22 -2.60 -17.89 13.78
N LEU A 23 -2.60 -17.07 14.83
CA LEU A 23 -1.78 -17.31 16.03
C LEU A 23 -2.22 -18.59 16.76
N ASP A 24 -3.53 -18.85 16.80
CA ASP A 24 -4.10 -20.05 17.43
C ASP A 24 -3.86 -21.33 16.60
N LEU A 25 -3.57 -21.20 15.30
CA LEU A 25 -3.29 -22.32 14.39
C LEU A 25 -1.81 -22.75 14.36
N GLY A 26 -0.94 -22.13 15.18
CA GLY A 26 0.45 -22.56 15.34
C GLY A 26 1.35 -22.32 14.14
N TYR A 27 1.00 -21.36 13.26
CA TYR A 27 1.86 -20.95 12.16
C TYR A 27 3.03 -20.13 12.71
N SER A 28 4.26 -20.62 12.52
CA SER A 28 5.50 -19.92 12.81
C SER A 28 6.32 -19.68 11.54
N GLU A 29 6.97 -18.51 11.51
CA GLU A 29 7.94 -17.98 10.53
C GLU A 29 7.48 -18.00 9.05
N GLY A 30 6.99 -16.84 8.56
CA GLY A 30 6.82 -16.51 7.14
C GLY A 30 5.42 -16.74 6.54
N ASN A 31 4.67 -17.72 7.05
CA ASN A 31 3.35 -18.08 6.51
C ASN A 31 2.17 -17.30 7.14
N GLU A 32 2.42 -16.45 8.13
CA GLU A 32 1.39 -15.70 8.87
C GLU A 32 0.64 -14.69 7.98
N TYR A 33 1.26 -14.23 6.88
CA TYR A 33 0.66 -13.26 5.98
C TYR A 33 -0.06 -13.90 4.78
N ASP A 34 -0.05 -15.22 4.68
CA ASP A 34 -0.67 -15.92 3.58
C ASP A 34 -2.19 -15.88 3.62
N ARG A 35 -2.78 -15.99 2.45
CA ARG A 35 -4.23 -16.12 2.26
C ARG A 35 -4.66 -17.52 2.69
N HIS A 36 -5.43 -17.63 3.77
CA HIS A 36 -6.08 -18.87 4.21
C HIS A 36 -7.59 -18.72 4.15
N CYS A 37 -8.21 -19.25 3.09
CA CYS A 37 -9.66 -19.23 2.96
C CYS A 37 -10.25 -20.49 3.57
N GLU A 38 -10.86 -20.37 4.74
CA GLU A 38 -11.74 -21.44 5.21
C GLU A 38 -12.99 -21.50 4.34
N ASN A 39 -13.53 -22.70 4.15
CA ASN A 39 -14.86 -22.92 3.55
C ASN A 39 -15.96 -22.54 4.56
N GLY A 40 -15.96 -21.27 4.99
CA GLY A 40 -16.97 -20.71 5.87
C GLY A 40 -18.28 -20.41 5.12
N PRO A 41 -19.41 -20.28 5.83
CA PRO A 41 -20.67 -19.92 5.23
C PRO A 41 -20.54 -18.55 4.54
N ARG A 42 -20.92 -18.48 3.25
CA ARG A 42 -20.99 -17.21 2.52
C ARG A 42 -21.97 -16.28 3.23
N LYS A 43 -21.46 -15.17 3.78
CA LYS A 43 -22.28 -14.12 4.37
C LYS A 43 -22.80 -13.25 3.24
N ASN A 44 -24.12 -13.26 3.04
CA ASN A 44 -24.79 -12.41 2.07
C ASN A 44 -25.27 -11.13 2.77
N CYS A 45 -24.32 -10.24 3.10
CA CYS A 45 -24.61 -8.95 3.73
C CYS A 45 -23.74 -7.84 3.11
N LEU A 46 -24.18 -6.59 3.27
CA LEU A 46 -23.44 -5.40 2.84
C LEU A 46 -22.56 -4.90 4.00
N VAL A 47 -21.25 -4.79 3.76
CA VAL A 47 -20.32 -4.19 4.72
C VAL A 47 -20.51 -2.67 4.70
N LEU A 48 -20.72 -2.09 5.88
CA LEU A 48 -20.85 -0.65 6.03
C LEU A 48 -19.48 0.04 5.94
N PRO A 49 -19.40 1.25 5.37
CA PRO A 49 -18.19 2.05 5.46
C PRO A 49 -17.89 2.38 6.93
N PRO A 50 -16.61 2.53 7.29
CA PRO A 50 -16.22 2.90 8.65
C PRO A 50 -16.89 4.18 9.14
N LEU A 51 -17.11 4.26 10.46
CA LEU A 51 -17.62 5.49 11.06
C LEU A 51 -16.69 6.67 10.73
N LYS A 52 -17.27 7.74 10.18
CA LYS A 52 -16.56 8.96 9.72
C LYS A 52 -15.70 8.77 8.46
N TYR A 53 -15.84 7.66 7.73
CA TYR A 53 -15.24 7.50 6.42
C TYR A 53 -15.66 8.65 5.51
N ARG A 54 -14.69 9.18 4.75
CA ARG A 54 -14.88 10.28 3.81
C ARG A 54 -14.56 9.81 2.41
N VAL A 55 -15.22 10.43 1.43
CA VAL A 55 -14.86 10.20 0.03
C VAL A 55 -13.38 10.61 -0.19
N PRO A 56 -12.53 9.73 -0.76
CA PRO A 56 -11.14 10.05 -1.02
C PRO A 56 -10.99 11.29 -1.89
N LEU A 57 -9.91 12.06 -1.67
CA LEU A 57 -9.62 13.24 -2.46
C LEU A 57 -9.32 12.83 -3.91
N ARG A 58 -9.88 13.55 -4.88
CA ARG A 58 -9.66 13.25 -6.30
C ARG A 58 -8.19 13.45 -6.68
N TRP A 59 -7.77 12.70 -7.69
CA TRP A 59 -6.47 12.90 -8.31
C TRP A 59 -6.36 14.32 -8.92
N PRO A 60 -5.21 15.02 -8.80
CA PRO A 60 -3.94 14.60 -8.21
C PRO A 60 -3.81 14.87 -6.70
N THR A 61 -4.80 15.50 -6.06
CA THR A 61 -4.70 15.88 -4.64
C THR A 61 -4.59 14.66 -3.73
N GLY A 62 -5.36 13.60 -4.00
CA GLY A 62 -5.30 12.34 -3.25
C GLY A 62 -3.90 11.73 -3.18
N ARG A 63 -3.07 11.96 -4.20
CA ARG A 63 -1.68 11.51 -4.23
C ARG A 63 -0.90 11.96 -3.01
N ASP A 64 -1.11 13.19 -2.58
CA ASP A 64 -0.29 13.85 -1.57
C ASP A 64 -1.00 13.95 -0.22
N VAL A 65 -2.33 13.88 -0.20
CA VAL A 65 -3.15 14.12 0.99
C VAL A 65 -4.29 13.12 1.07
N ILE A 66 -4.49 12.54 2.25
CA ILE A 66 -5.63 11.65 2.55
C ILE A 66 -6.33 12.05 3.86
N TRP A 67 -7.51 11.49 4.08
CA TRP A 67 -8.24 11.64 5.34
C TRP A 67 -7.70 10.68 6.41
N VAL A 68 -7.44 11.20 7.61
CA VAL A 68 -7.06 10.37 8.78
C VAL A 68 -8.15 9.32 9.08
N ALA A 69 -9.43 9.69 8.92
CA ALA A 69 -10.57 8.83 9.26
C ALA A 69 -10.70 7.59 8.36
N ASN A 70 -10.05 7.60 7.18
CA ASN A 70 -10.14 6.50 6.22
C ASN A 70 -9.09 5.40 6.46
N VAL A 71 -8.15 5.64 7.38
CA VAL A 71 -7.05 4.72 7.66
C VAL A 71 -6.96 4.45 9.16
N LYS A 72 -6.77 3.19 9.54
CA LYS A 72 -6.51 2.83 10.94
C LYS A 72 -5.02 2.98 11.22
N ILE A 73 -4.61 4.17 11.61
CA ILE A 73 -3.22 4.50 11.96
C ILE A 73 -3.15 5.07 13.37
N THR A 74 -2.15 4.67 14.14
CA THR A 74 -1.89 5.20 15.47
C THR A 74 -1.20 6.56 15.40
N ALA A 75 -1.38 7.39 16.43
CA ALA A 75 -0.66 8.67 16.53
C ALA A 75 0.86 8.45 16.53
N GLN A 76 1.33 7.35 17.13
CA GLN A 76 2.74 7.01 17.14
C GLN A 76 3.27 6.67 15.74
N GLU A 77 2.50 5.99 14.88
CA GLU A 77 2.91 5.70 13.49
C GLU A 77 2.99 6.96 12.64
N VAL A 78 2.09 7.93 12.87
CA VAL A 78 2.17 9.26 12.24
C VAL A 78 3.41 10.03 12.73
N LEU A 79 3.69 10.01 14.04
CA LEU A 79 4.80 10.75 14.65
C LEU A 79 6.19 10.11 14.43
N SER A 80 6.25 8.78 14.34
CA SER A 80 7.49 8.00 14.07
C SER A 80 7.86 7.94 12.60
N SER A 81 7.05 8.53 11.73
CA SER A 81 7.30 8.77 10.32
C SER A 81 8.40 9.83 10.10
N GLY A 82 9.50 9.79 10.85
CA GLY A 82 10.53 10.82 10.90
C GLY A 82 11.71 10.61 9.93
N SER A 83 11.65 9.63 9.02
CA SER A 83 12.78 9.34 8.11
C SER A 83 12.72 10.16 6.82
N LEU A 84 13.86 10.43 6.18
CA LEU A 84 13.97 11.19 4.92
C LEU A 84 13.11 10.60 3.78
N THR A 85 12.82 9.29 3.81
CA THR A 85 12.00 8.58 2.80
C THR A 85 10.62 8.15 3.30
N LYS A 86 10.30 8.39 4.57
CA LYS A 86 9.04 7.99 5.22
C LYS A 86 8.56 9.16 6.08
N ARG A 87 7.90 10.15 5.48
CA ARG A 87 7.26 11.25 6.22
C ARG A 87 5.77 11.33 5.92
N MET A 88 4.99 11.08 6.96
CA MET A 88 3.59 11.46 7.11
C MET A 88 3.53 12.67 8.03
N MET A 89 2.89 13.74 7.57
CA MET A 89 2.69 14.94 8.38
C MET A 89 1.20 15.21 8.49
N ARG A 90 0.70 15.34 9.71
CA ARG A 90 -0.67 15.78 9.94
C ARG A 90 -0.75 17.28 9.61
N LEU A 91 -1.47 17.65 8.55
CA LEU A 91 -1.62 19.06 8.14
C LEU A 91 -2.69 19.76 8.97
N GLU A 92 -3.81 19.09 9.18
CA GLU A 92 -4.98 19.53 9.96
C GLU A 92 -5.43 18.38 10.87
N GLU A 93 -6.35 18.61 11.81
CA GLU A 93 -6.86 17.53 12.69
C GLU A 93 -7.48 16.35 11.90
N GLU A 94 -7.74 16.49 10.60
CA GLU A 94 -8.44 15.48 9.81
C GLU A 94 -7.65 14.95 8.59
N GLN A 95 -6.45 15.48 8.29
CA GLN A 95 -5.70 15.13 7.06
C GLN A 95 -4.24 14.73 7.33
N ILE A 96 -3.77 13.76 6.53
CA ILE A 96 -2.37 13.31 6.48
C ILE A 96 -1.79 13.71 5.14
N SER A 97 -0.62 14.36 5.16
CA SER A 97 0.19 14.68 3.99
C SER A 97 1.40 13.77 3.89
N PHE A 98 1.73 13.40 2.65
CA PHE A 98 2.90 12.61 2.28
C PHE A 98 3.97 13.43 1.56
N ARG A 99 3.81 14.76 1.50
CA ARG A 99 4.82 15.64 0.89
C ARG A 99 6.08 15.71 1.75
N SER A 100 7.23 15.71 1.10
CA SER A 100 8.51 16.04 1.75
C SER A 100 8.43 17.44 2.38
N ALA A 101 9.04 17.61 3.56
CA ALA A 101 9.12 18.90 4.24
C ALA A 101 10.10 19.87 3.55
N SER A 102 10.98 19.37 2.68
CA SER A 102 11.93 20.19 1.93
C SER A 102 11.42 20.42 0.52
N LEU A 103 11.21 21.69 0.16
CA LEU A 103 11.00 22.11 -1.24
C LEU A 103 12.25 21.91 -2.11
N ILE A 104 13.41 21.64 -1.50
CA ILE A 104 14.72 21.55 -2.14
C ILE A 104 15.18 20.09 -2.29
N PHE A 105 14.65 19.18 -1.47
CA PHE A 105 15.01 17.76 -1.46
C PHE A 105 13.75 16.90 -1.35
N ASP A 106 13.32 16.31 -2.46
CA ASP A 106 12.38 15.20 -2.45
C ASP A 106 13.17 13.90 -2.35
N GLY A 107 13.26 13.35 -1.13
CA GLY A 107 14.00 12.10 -0.89
C GLY A 107 13.48 10.92 -1.73
N VAL A 108 12.26 10.99 -2.26
CA VAL A 108 11.71 9.98 -3.18
C VAL A 108 12.22 10.18 -4.61
N GLU A 109 12.39 11.44 -5.05
CA GLU A 109 12.98 11.76 -6.35
C GLU A 109 14.45 11.32 -6.38
N ASP A 110 15.24 11.70 -5.39
CA ASP A 110 16.65 11.30 -5.26
C ASP A 110 16.80 9.78 -5.21
N TYR A 111 15.87 9.10 -4.52
CA TYR A 111 15.85 7.64 -4.47
C TYR A 111 15.48 7.02 -5.82
N SER A 112 14.48 7.56 -6.51
CA SER A 112 14.07 7.09 -7.84
C SER A 112 15.19 7.27 -8.87
N HIS A 113 15.94 8.38 -8.76
CA HIS A 113 17.13 8.65 -9.56
C HIS A 113 18.20 7.58 -9.36
N GLN A 114 18.55 7.29 -8.10
CA GLN A 114 19.53 6.26 -7.76
C GLN A 114 19.13 4.89 -8.31
N ILE A 115 17.85 4.52 -8.22
CA ILE A 115 17.35 3.25 -8.78
C ILE A 115 17.56 3.20 -10.31
N ALA A 116 17.33 4.30 -11.02
CA ALA A 116 17.58 4.37 -12.45
C ALA A 116 19.08 4.29 -12.78
N GLU A 117 19.94 4.95 -12.00
CA GLU A 117 21.40 4.87 -12.14
C GLU A 117 21.94 3.44 -11.94
N MET A 118 21.37 2.67 -11.01
CA MET A 118 21.75 1.27 -10.76
C MET A 118 21.55 0.37 -11.99
N ILE A 119 20.61 0.71 -12.87
CA ILE A 119 20.36 -0.02 -14.13
C ILE A 119 20.96 0.68 -15.36
N GLY A 120 21.88 1.63 -15.15
CA GLY A 120 22.64 2.30 -16.21
C GLY A 120 21.89 3.44 -16.90
N LEU A 121 20.82 3.96 -16.31
CA LEU A 121 20.08 5.13 -16.82
C LEU A 121 20.54 6.40 -16.11
N ARG A 122 20.28 7.56 -16.72
CA ARG A 122 20.66 8.84 -16.11
C ARG A 122 19.71 9.28 -15.00
N ASN A 123 18.43 8.94 -15.10
CA ASN A 123 17.39 9.25 -14.12
C ASN A 123 16.13 8.44 -14.41
N GLU A 124 15.16 8.51 -13.50
CA GLU A 124 13.88 7.82 -13.59
C GLU A 124 13.03 8.23 -14.80
N SER A 125 13.27 9.42 -15.35
CA SER A 125 12.59 9.88 -16.57
C SER A 125 13.02 9.10 -17.83
N ASN A 126 14.15 8.38 -17.79
CA ASN A 126 14.57 7.49 -18.88
C ASN A 126 13.98 6.07 -18.80
N LEU A 127 13.32 5.68 -17.71
CA LEU A 127 12.76 4.33 -17.52
C LEU A 127 11.82 3.93 -18.67
N ILE A 128 10.95 4.85 -19.10
CA ILE A 128 10.01 4.63 -20.20
C ILE A 128 10.73 4.36 -21.53
N GLN A 129 11.80 5.11 -21.81
CA GLN A 129 12.57 4.94 -23.05
C GLN A 129 13.29 3.58 -23.08
N PHE A 130 13.64 3.08 -21.90
CA PHE A 130 14.23 1.77 -21.71
C PHE A 130 13.21 0.61 -21.74
N GLY A 131 11.92 0.93 -21.92
CA GLY A 131 10.85 -0.06 -22.04
C GLY A 131 10.11 -0.36 -20.73
N ILE A 132 10.48 0.27 -19.61
CA ILE A 132 9.80 0.06 -18.33
C ILE A 132 8.52 0.90 -18.29
N ARG A 133 7.38 0.24 -18.10
CA ARG A 133 6.05 0.87 -18.00
C ARG A 133 5.33 0.50 -16.71
N THR A 134 5.59 -0.71 -16.23
CA THR A 134 4.91 -1.33 -15.10
C THR A 134 5.92 -1.79 -14.05
N ILE A 135 5.65 -1.47 -12.80
CA ILE A 135 6.54 -1.75 -11.68
C ILE A 135 5.73 -2.46 -10.59
N LEU A 136 6.26 -3.57 -10.09
CA LEU A 136 5.74 -4.22 -8.89
C LEU A 136 6.52 -3.72 -7.67
N ASP A 137 5.85 -3.03 -6.76
CA ASP A 137 6.45 -2.47 -5.54
C ASP A 137 6.06 -3.31 -4.32
N ILE A 138 6.98 -4.14 -3.84
CA ILE A 138 6.78 -5.04 -2.71
C ILE A 138 7.09 -4.30 -1.41
N GLY A 139 6.12 -4.24 -0.50
CA GLY A 139 6.27 -3.51 0.76
C GLY A 139 6.37 -2.00 0.53
N CYS A 140 5.39 -1.45 -0.19
CA CYS A 140 5.40 -0.08 -0.71
C CYS A 140 5.41 1.04 0.37
N GLY A 141 5.33 0.70 1.64
CA GLY A 141 5.30 1.63 2.77
C GLY A 141 4.09 2.55 2.68
N TYR A 142 4.33 3.83 2.43
CA TYR A 142 3.23 4.79 2.26
C TYR A 142 2.77 4.92 0.81
N GLY A 143 3.38 4.21 -0.14
CA GLY A 143 3.11 4.33 -1.58
C GLY A 143 3.81 5.52 -2.23
N SER A 144 4.80 6.13 -1.57
CA SER A 144 5.43 7.37 -2.06
C SER A 144 6.26 7.17 -3.33
N PHE A 145 6.96 6.05 -3.47
CA PHE A 145 7.69 5.70 -4.69
C PHE A 145 6.74 5.59 -5.88
N GLY A 146 5.66 4.80 -5.74
CA GLY A 146 4.62 4.70 -6.76
C GLY A 146 3.94 6.04 -7.07
N ALA A 147 3.68 6.87 -6.05
CA ALA A 147 3.12 8.21 -6.23
C ALA A 147 4.00 9.12 -7.09
N HIS A 148 5.32 9.10 -6.83
CA HIS A 148 6.30 9.87 -7.57
C HIS A 148 6.38 9.39 -9.03
N LEU A 149 6.51 8.08 -9.23
CA LEU A 149 6.63 7.48 -10.57
C LEU A 149 5.35 7.59 -11.41
N PHE A 150 4.16 7.55 -10.78
CA PHE A 150 2.90 7.76 -11.48
C PHE A 150 2.84 9.14 -12.16
N SER A 151 3.44 10.17 -11.55
CA SER A 151 3.56 11.50 -12.17
C SER A 151 4.44 11.52 -13.43
N LYS A 152 5.30 10.50 -13.59
CA LYS A 152 6.17 10.26 -14.74
C LYS A 152 5.58 9.23 -15.72
N GLN A 153 4.29 8.90 -15.61
CA GLN A 153 3.59 7.92 -16.46
C GLN A 153 4.07 6.47 -16.31
N LEU A 154 4.61 6.12 -15.14
CA LEU A 154 4.97 4.75 -14.78
C LEU A 154 3.91 4.19 -13.83
N LEU A 155 3.35 3.02 -14.16
CA LEU A 155 2.32 2.39 -13.35
C LEU A 155 2.96 1.48 -12.31
N THR A 156 2.85 1.87 -11.04
CA THR A 156 3.33 1.05 -9.92
C THR A 156 2.15 0.34 -9.26
N MET A 157 2.23 -0.98 -9.17
CA MET A 157 1.33 -1.81 -8.37
C MET A 157 1.98 -2.07 -7.02
N CYS A 158 1.40 -1.52 -5.95
CA CYS A 158 1.82 -1.89 -4.60
C CYS A 158 1.29 -3.28 -4.23
N ILE A 159 2.16 -4.12 -3.69
CA ILE A 159 1.76 -5.34 -2.99
C ILE A 159 2.37 -5.34 -1.58
N ALA A 160 1.54 -5.56 -0.58
CA ALA A 160 1.98 -5.67 0.80
C ALA A 160 1.10 -6.64 1.58
N ASN A 161 1.63 -7.11 2.71
CA ASN A 161 0.90 -7.97 3.61
C ASN A 161 -0.33 -7.26 4.18
N TYR A 162 -1.32 -8.04 4.61
CA TYR A 162 -2.44 -7.50 5.37
C TYR A 162 -1.95 -7.04 6.74
N GLU A 163 -2.25 -5.80 7.09
CA GLU A 163 -1.96 -5.21 8.40
C GLU A 163 -3.24 -4.54 8.93
N PRO A 164 -3.71 -4.85 10.14
CA PRO A 164 -4.95 -4.27 10.69
C PRO A 164 -4.79 -2.80 11.08
N PHE A 165 -3.56 -2.38 11.37
CA PHE A 165 -3.17 -1.00 11.66
C PHE A 165 -2.01 -0.62 10.75
N GLY A 166 -1.96 0.63 10.29
CA GLY A 166 -0.87 1.12 9.43
C GLY A 166 -0.81 0.48 8.04
N SER A 167 -1.90 -0.14 7.58
CA SER A 167 -1.95 -0.88 6.30
C SER A 167 -1.37 -0.08 5.13
N GLN A 168 -0.26 -0.57 4.59
CA GLN A 168 0.39 0.00 3.41
C GLN A 168 -0.52 -0.01 2.18
N VAL A 169 -1.30 -1.09 2.03
CA VAL A 169 -2.30 -1.21 0.95
C VAL A 169 -3.39 -0.17 1.11
N GLN A 170 -3.99 -0.05 2.30
CA GLN A 170 -5.06 0.93 2.54
C GLN A 170 -4.55 2.36 2.30
N LEU A 171 -3.37 2.70 2.84
CA LEU A 171 -2.75 4.01 2.64
C LEU A 171 -2.56 4.31 1.15
N THR A 172 -2.07 3.35 0.37
CA THR A 172 -1.83 3.51 -1.06
C THR A 172 -3.13 3.66 -1.85
N LEU A 173 -4.18 2.89 -1.52
CA LEU A 173 -5.51 3.01 -2.13
C LEU A 173 -6.17 4.36 -1.82
N GLU A 174 -6.09 4.83 -0.57
CA GLU A 174 -6.63 6.13 -0.17
C GLU A 174 -5.92 7.29 -0.88
N ARG A 175 -4.67 7.09 -1.30
CA ARG A 175 -3.92 8.02 -2.15
C ARG A 175 -4.30 7.97 -3.64
N GLY A 176 -5.19 7.05 -4.03
CA GLY A 176 -5.64 6.86 -5.41
C GLY A 176 -4.65 6.07 -6.28
N LEU A 177 -3.77 5.27 -5.68
CA LEU A 177 -2.76 4.48 -6.38
C LEU A 177 -3.12 2.98 -6.37
N PRO A 178 -2.70 2.19 -7.39
CA PRO A 178 -2.97 0.77 -7.43
C PRO A 178 -2.27 0.04 -6.28
N ALA A 179 -3.03 -0.73 -5.50
CA ALA A 179 -2.48 -1.59 -4.47
C ALA A 179 -3.34 -2.83 -4.23
N MET A 180 -2.71 -3.90 -3.75
CA MET A 180 -3.40 -5.12 -3.35
C MET A 180 -2.70 -5.78 -2.16
N ILE A 181 -3.49 -6.53 -1.40
CA ILE A 181 -2.98 -7.39 -0.34
C ILE A 181 -2.37 -8.64 -0.96
N GLY A 182 -1.15 -8.99 -0.56
CA GLY A 182 -0.54 -10.27 -0.88
C GLY A 182 0.85 -10.43 -0.25
N SER A 183 1.22 -11.69 -0.02
CA SER A 183 2.53 -12.12 0.47
C SER A 183 3.28 -12.83 -0.66
N PHE A 184 4.54 -12.48 -0.87
CA PHE A 184 5.41 -13.12 -1.87
C PHE A 184 6.14 -14.36 -1.32
N THR A 185 6.16 -14.53 0.01
CA THR A 185 7.03 -15.48 0.69
C THR A 185 6.58 -16.93 0.49
N ALA A 186 5.27 -17.19 0.36
CA ALA A 186 4.75 -18.55 0.34
C ALA A 186 3.72 -18.87 -0.77
N LYS A 187 3.26 -17.88 -1.55
CA LYS A 187 2.33 -18.09 -2.68
C LYS A 187 2.73 -17.32 -3.93
N GLN A 188 2.48 -17.93 -5.09
CA GLN A 188 2.57 -17.26 -6.38
C GLN A 188 1.50 -16.16 -6.49
N LEU A 189 1.88 -15.02 -7.05
CA LEU A 189 0.93 -13.94 -7.32
C LEU A 189 -0.11 -14.33 -8.37
N SER A 190 -1.25 -13.65 -8.34
CA SER A 190 -2.30 -13.75 -9.36
C SER A 190 -1.91 -13.19 -10.72
N TYR A 191 -0.71 -12.62 -10.84
CA TYR A 191 -0.18 -12.10 -12.10
C TYR A 191 0.60 -13.20 -12.85
N PRO A 192 0.39 -13.34 -14.17
CA PRO A 192 1.25 -14.17 -15.01
C PRO A 192 2.73 -13.77 -14.91
N SER A 193 3.62 -14.70 -15.25
CA SER A 193 5.04 -14.38 -15.42
C SER A 193 5.23 -13.24 -16.42
N LEU A 194 6.19 -12.35 -16.15
CA LEU A 194 6.50 -11.18 -16.98
C LEU A 194 5.37 -10.13 -17.07
N SER A 195 4.48 -10.06 -16.07
CA SER A 195 3.45 -9.00 -16.01
C SER A 195 4.00 -7.61 -15.64
N PHE A 196 5.23 -7.54 -15.13
CA PHE A 196 5.88 -6.31 -14.71
C PHE A 196 7.26 -6.21 -15.33
N ASP A 197 7.62 -5.00 -15.79
CA ASP A 197 8.92 -4.73 -16.42
C ASP A 197 10.03 -4.60 -15.37
N MET A 198 9.66 -4.21 -14.14
CA MET A 198 10.58 -4.01 -13.04
C MET A 198 9.95 -4.45 -11.71
N LEU A 199 10.78 -4.99 -10.83
CA LEU A 199 10.45 -5.28 -9.44
C LEU A 199 11.23 -4.33 -8.55
N HIS A 200 10.52 -3.62 -7.68
CA HIS A 200 11.08 -2.76 -6.67
C HIS A 200 10.72 -3.29 -5.28
N CYS A 201 11.68 -3.21 -4.37
CA CYS A 201 11.46 -3.59 -2.99
C CYS A 201 12.56 -3.02 -2.10
N ALA A 202 12.20 -2.11 -1.20
CA ALA A 202 13.17 -1.45 -0.33
C ALA A 202 13.67 -2.38 0.80
N ARG A 203 12.80 -3.28 1.30
CA ARG A 203 13.09 -4.30 2.31
C ARG A 203 12.11 -5.47 2.15
N CYS A 204 12.53 -6.55 1.50
CA CYS A 204 11.58 -7.59 1.11
C CYS A 204 11.32 -8.62 2.19
N GLY A 205 12.31 -8.89 3.07
CA GLY A 205 12.23 -10.05 3.95
C GLY A 205 11.99 -11.35 3.16
N ILE A 206 12.49 -11.39 1.92
CA ILE A 206 12.49 -12.55 1.04
C ILE A 206 13.93 -13.03 1.07
N ASP A 207 14.22 -13.98 1.96
CA ASP A 207 15.50 -14.67 2.07
C ASP A 207 15.51 -15.94 1.20
#